data_AF-A0A7J8XWZ7-F1
#
_entry.id   AF-A0A7J8XWZ7-F1
#
_cell.length_a   1.000
_cell.length_b   1.000
_cell.length_c   1.000
_cell.angle_alpha   90.00
_cell.angle_beta   90.00
_cell.angle_gamma   90.00
#
_symmetry.space_group_name_H-M   'P 1'
#
loop_
_entity.id
_entity.type
_entity.pdbx_description
1 polymer ?
#
loop_
_entity_poly.entity_id
_entity_poly.type
_entity_poly.pdbx_seq_one_letter_code
_entity_poly.pdbx_strand_id
1 'polypeptide(L)'
;MGLISDELYESLKRNCNGQYQNVDLNNKACLADIQYLDKCISGINSAHILEPDCGLDSPKPRKTGRRRYLDGHQLLNDEPLPPLACRTYAYYLCRHWANDDSVRNALHIRKGSIGKWLRCNHGLPYNNDVPTSLPYHANLSAKGYRYLIYSGDHDMVVPHLATQAWIRFLNYPIIDDWRPWMVQSQVAGSVYGGGHTAPEYKPAECLAMLTRWISGQPL
;
A
#
# COMPACT_ATOMS: atom_id res chain seq x y z
N MET A 1 -1.56 13.16 9.99
CA MET A 1 -1.75 11.92 10.75
C MET A 1 -1.18 12.12 12.15
N GLY A 2 -2.00 11.99 13.19
CA GLY A 2 -1.58 12.19 14.59
C GLY A 2 -1.21 10.89 15.29
N LEU A 3 -0.41 10.03 14.64
CA LEU A 3 -0.05 8.71 15.17
C LEU A 3 1.16 8.74 16.12
N ILE A 4 1.91 9.84 16.10
CA ILE A 4 3.08 10.09 16.95
C ILE A 4 3.01 11.51 17.49
N SER A 5 3.69 11.75 18.61
CA SER A 5 3.81 13.10 19.17
C SER A 5 4.83 13.95 18.39
N ASP A 6 4.71 15.27 18.50
CA ASP A 6 5.63 16.22 17.88
C ASP A 6 7.06 16.05 18.43
N GLU A 7 7.21 15.69 19.71
CA GLU A 7 8.51 15.44 20.33
C GLU A 7 9.20 14.22 19.71
N LEU A 8 8.45 13.14 19.48
CA LEU A 8 9.00 11.95 18.81
C LEU A 8 9.38 12.27 17.37
N TYR A 9 8.52 13.01 16.65
CA TYR A 9 8.81 13.44 15.28
C TYR A 9 10.11 14.26 15.18
N GLU A 10 10.27 15.26 16.04
CA GLU A 10 11.48 16.08 16.06
C GLU A 10 12.72 15.31 16.53
N SER A 11 12.56 14.37 17.47
CA SER A 11 13.65 13.47 17.89
C SER A 11 14.11 12.58 16.74
N LEU A 12 13.17 11.91 16.04
CA LEU A 12 13.44 11.10 14.86
C LEU A 12 14.18 11.91 13.79
N LYS A 13 13.72 13.12 13.49
CA LYS A 13 14.33 13.98 12.49
C LYS A 13 15.78 14.33 12.84
N ARG A 14 16.03 14.67 14.10
CA ARG A 14 17.36 15.02 14.62
C ARG A 14 18.32 13.83 14.69
N ASN A 15 17.83 12.69 15.16
CA ASN A 15 18.67 11.53 15.44
C ASN A 15 18.89 10.67 14.20
N CYS A 16 17.92 10.57 13.29
CA CYS A 16 18.00 9.69 12.12
C CYS A 16 18.42 10.37 10.82
N ASN A 17 18.46 11.71 10.74
CA ASN A 17 18.96 12.46 9.58
C ASN A 17 18.36 12.01 8.22
N GLY A 18 17.07 11.70 8.19
CA GLY A 18 16.39 11.24 6.97
C GLY A 18 16.56 9.74 6.65
N GLN A 19 17.39 9.01 7.41
CA GLN A 19 17.64 7.58 7.22
C GLN A 19 16.76 6.73 8.15
N TYR A 20 15.51 6.53 7.74
CA TYR A 20 14.52 5.76 8.51
C TYR A 20 14.40 4.29 8.06
N GLN A 21 14.92 3.95 6.89
CA GLN A 21 14.88 2.58 6.33
C GLN A 21 16.14 1.78 6.61
N ASN A 22 17.30 2.35 6.28
CA ASN A 22 18.61 1.74 6.50
C ASN A 22 19.29 2.47 7.66
N VAL A 23 18.83 2.19 8.87
CA VAL A 23 19.33 2.83 10.09
C VAL A 23 20.72 2.27 10.41
N ASP A 24 21.68 3.17 10.66
CA ASP A 24 23.00 2.79 11.18
C ASP A 24 22.86 2.13 12.56
N LEU A 25 23.33 0.88 12.68
CA LEU A 25 23.25 0.12 13.92
C LEU A 25 24.07 0.74 15.07
N ASN A 26 25.05 1.59 14.75
CA ASN A 26 25.82 2.31 15.75
C ASN A 26 25.09 3.55 16.29
N ASN A 27 24.09 4.06 15.56
CA ASN A 27 23.29 5.20 15.99
C ASN A 27 22.19 4.75 16.97
N LYS A 28 22.59 4.57 18.22
CA LYS A 28 21.71 4.10 19.31
C LYS A 28 20.51 5.01 19.54
N ALA A 29 20.66 6.33 19.34
CA ALA A 29 19.57 7.29 19.52
C ALA A 29 18.49 7.10 18.45
N CYS A 30 18.88 7.03 17.17
CA CYS A 30 17.92 6.75 16.09
C CYS A 30 17.27 5.37 16.25
N LEU A 31 18.03 4.34 16.64
CA LEU A 31 17.48 3.01 16.90
C LEU A 31 16.41 3.04 18.00
N ALA A 32 16.65 3.77 19.09
CA ALA A 32 15.68 3.89 20.17
C ALA A 32 14.40 4.60 19.69
N ASP A 33 14.54 5.69 18.94
CA ASP A 33 13.41 6.43 18.38
C ASP A 33 12.60 5.58 17.38
N ILE A 34 13.27 4.84 16.50
CA ILE A 34 12.61 3.92 15.55
C ILE A 34 11.89 2.80 16.28
N GLN A 35 12.49 2.24 17.33
CA GLN A 35 11.83 1.22 18.15
C GLN A 35 10.60 1.77 18.87
N TYR A 36 10.61 3.05 19.27
CA TYR A 36 9.47 3.69 19.88
C TYR A 36 8.38 4.01 18.86
N LEU A 37 8.76 4.51 17.67
CA LEU A 37 7.87 4.66 16.52
C LEU A 37 7.16 3.35 16.19
N ASP A 38 7.90 2.24 16.06
CA ASP A 38 7.36 0.90 15.79
C ASP A 38 6.35 0.46 16.85
N LYS A 39 6.51 0.89 18.11
CA LYS A 39 5.51 0.64 19.17
C LYS A 39 4.27 1.51 18.99
N CYS A 40 4.43 2.79 18.68
CA CYS A 40 3.31 3.72 18.45
C CYS A 40 2.41 3.28 17.28
N ILE A 41 3.01 2.76 16.21
CA ILE A 41 2.28 2.30 15.03
C ILE A 41 1.95 0.80 15.06
N SER A 42 2.22 0.12 16.17
CA SER A 42 1.92 -1.31 16.32
C SER A 42 0.41 -1.52 16.34
N GLY A 43 -0.09 -2.44 15.50
CA GLY A 43 -1.53 -2.72 15.40
C GLY A 43 -2.31 -1.72 14.54
N ILE A 44 -1.63 -0.83 13.82
CA ILE A 44 -2.25 0.00 12.78
C ILE A 44 -2.27 -0.79 11.48
N ASN A 45 -3.42 -0.81 10.81
CA ASN A 45 -3.50 -1.28 9.44
C ASN A 45 -2.76 -0.31 8.51
N SER A 46 -1.60 -0.75 8.00
CA SER A 46 -0.76 0.09 7.15
C SER A 46 -1.37 0.40 5.79
N ALA A 47 -2.29 -0.43 5.29
CA ALA A 47 -2.98 -0.17 4.04
C ALA A 47 -4.11 0.85 4.20
N HIS A 48 -4.66 1.01 5.41
CA HIS A 48 -5.67 2.02 5.71
C HIS A 48 -5.72 2.31 7.22
N ILE A 49 -5.15 3.44 7.65
CA ILE A 49 -4.89 3.73 9.08
C ILE A 49 -6.13 3.79 9.99
N LEU A 50 -7.34 3.96 9.44
CA LEU A 50 -8.59 3.98 10.21
C LEU A 50 -9.31 2.63 10.27
N GLU A 51 -8.85 1.63 9.52
CA GLU A 51 -9.44 0.29 9.56
C GLU A 51 -8.72 -0.60 10.59
N PRO A 52 -9.39 -1.62 11.15
CA PRO A 52 -8.75 -2.57 12.05
C PRO A 52 -7.56 -3.28 11.39
N ASP A 53 -6.51 -3.56 12.18
CA ASP A 53 -5.43 -4.46 11.74
C ASP A 53 -5.92 -5.90 11.77
N CYS A 54 -6.13 -6.44 10.57
CA CYS A 54 -6.69 -7.76 10.35
C CYS A 54 -5.62 -8.78 9.88
N GLY A 55 -4.34 -8.39 9.87
CA GLY A 55 -3.26 -9.20 9.31
C GLY A 55 -3.32 -9.34 7.78
N LEU A 56 -2.31 -9.99 7.21
CA LEU A 56 -2.28 -10.31 5.78
C LEU A 56 -2.94 -11.67 5.52
N ASP A 57 -3.70 -11.75 4.43
CA ASP A 57 -4.17 -13.02 3.88
C ASP A 57 -3.00 -13.83 3.30
N SER A 58 -2.35 -14.63 4.14
CA SER A 58 -1.18 -15.44 3.79
C SER A 58 -1.26 -16.82 4.48
N PRO A 59 -1.00 -17.93 3.76
CA PRO A 59 -0.94 -19.28 4.36
C PRO A 59 0.13 -19.43 5.44
N LYS A 60 1.08 -18.49 5.48
CA LYS A 60 2.03 -18.30 6.57
C LYS A 60 1.91 -16.85 7.03
N PRO A 61 1.29 -16.56 8.20
CA PRO A 61 1.19 -15.20 8.69
C PRO A 61 2.59 -14.68 9.01
N ARG A 62 3.19 -13.94 8.09
CA ARG A 62 4.38 -13.14 8.38
C ARG A 62 3.85 -11.80 8.88
N LYS A 63 4.00 -11.53 10.18
CA LYS A 63 3.76 -10.20 10.74
C LYS A 63 4.70 -9.23 10.03
N THR A 64 4.16 -8.22 9.35
CA THR A 64 4.91 -7.19 8.60
C THR A 64 5.55 -6.12 9.48
N GLY A 65 5.72 -6.38 10.78
CA GLY A 65 6.55 -5.55 11.63
C GLY A 65 8.04 -5.79 11.37
N ARG A 66 8.88 -4.75 11.51
CA ARG A 66 10.35 -4.85 11.49
C ARG A 66 10.94 -5.78 12.55
N ARG A 67 10.13 -6.33 13.46
CA ARG A 67 10.54 -7.35 14.42
C ARG A 67 10.53 -8.74 13.80
N ARG A 68 11.71 -9.20 13.37
CA ARG A 68 12.04 -10.63 13.40
C ARG A 68 12.10 -11.06 14.86
N TYR A 69 11.00 -11.58 15.40
CA TYR A 69 11.07 -12.40 16.61
C TYR A 69 11.19 -13.87 16.16
N LEU A 70 12.28 -14.50 16.59
CA LEU A 70 12.41 -15.95 16.65
C LEU A 70 11.38 -16.43 17.66
N ASP A 71 10.35 -17.14 17.22
CA ASP A 71 9.84 -18.23 18.05
C ASP A 71 9.18 -19.31 17.20
N GLY A 72 9.43 -20.55 17.60
CA GLY A 72 8.76 -21.72 17.05
C GLY A 72 7.30 -21.70 17.44
N HIS A 73 6.43 -22.27 16.60
CA HIS A 73 5.61 -23.42 16.96
C HIS A 73 4.56 -23.71 15.88
N GLN A 74 4.47 -25.02 15.61
CA GLN A 74 3.32 -25.81 15.20
C GLN A 74 2.54 -25.47 13.91
N LEU A 75 2.77 -26.36 12.95
CA LEU A 75 1.86 -26.75 11.88
C LEU A 75 0.51 -27.17 12.48
N LEU A 76 -0.50 -26.30 12.38
CA LEU A 76 -1.90 -26.69 12.44
C LEU A 76 -2.52 -26.37 11.09
N ASN A 77 -3.08 -27.40 10.46
CA ASN A 77 -3.53 -27.42 9.07
C ASN A 77 -4.92 -26.79 8.84
N ASP A 78 -5.46 -26.04 9.79
CA ASP A 78 -6.70 -25.27 9.59
C ASP A 78 -6.37 -23.79 9.75
N GLU A 79 -6.39 -23.06 8.63
CA GLU A 79 -6.28 -21.60 8.68
C GLU A 79 -7.50 -21.03 9.42
N PRO A 80 -7.31 -20.27 10.52
CA PRO A 80 -8.43 -19.66 11.22
C PRO A 80 -9.18 -18.70 10.29
N LEU A 81 -10.50 -18.83 10.25
CA LEU A 81 -11.39 -17.95 9.51
C LEU A 81 -11.12 -16.48 9.90
N PRO A 82 -10.82 -15.59 8.93
CA PRO A 82 -10.67 -14.17 9.22
C PRO A 82 -11.97 -13.58 9.79
N PRO A 83 -11.90 -12.57 10.67
CA PRO A 83 -13.09 -11.88 11.17
C PRO A 83 -13.91 -11.28 10.03
N LEU A 84 -15.25 -11.38 10.10
CA LEU A 84 -16.15 -10.82 9.08
C LEU A 84 -16.04 -9.30 8.90
N ALA A 85 -15.66 -8.59 9.97
CA ALA A 85 -15.44 -7.15 9.94
C ALA A 85 -14.18 -6.73 9.15
N CYS A 86 -13.34 -7.71 8.76
CA CYS A 86 -12.09 -7.47 8.07
C CYS A 86 -12.22 -7.70 6.56
N ARG A 87 -11.58 -6.83 5.77
CA ARG A 87 -11.45 -7.02 4.31
C ARG A 87 -10.72 -8.30 3.93
N THR A 88 -9.87 -8.83 4.82
CA THR A 88 -9.22 -10.14 4.64
C THR A 88 -10.21 -11.28 4.47
N TYR A 89 -11.44 -11.16 4.99
CA TYR A 89 -12.48 -12.14 4.73
C TYR A 89 -12.85 -12.24 3.24
N ALA A 90 -12.91 -11.11 2.53
CA ALA A 90 -13.14 -11.11 1.09
C ALA A 90 -11.99 -11.79 0.32
N TYR A 91 -10.74 -11.64 0.79
CA TYR A 91 -9.58 -12.32 0.19
C TYR A 91 -9.60 -13.83 0.44
N TYR A 92 -10.00 -14.25 1.65
CA TYR A 92 -10.26 -15.64 1.97
C TYR A 92 -11.32 -16.23 1.01
N LEU A 93 -12.47 -15.57 0.84
CA LEU A 93 -13.50 -16.01 -0.10
C LEU A 93 -12.99 -16.06 -1.55
N CYS A 94 -12.21 -15.06 -1.97
CA CYS A 94 -11.59 -15.02 -3.29
C CYS A 94 -10.69 -16.25 -3.53
N ARG A 95 -9.93 -16.68 -2.53
CA ARG A 95 -9.10 -17.90 -2.62
C ARG A 95 -9.93 -19.16 -2.80
N HIS A 96 -11.06 -19.28 -2.09
CA HIS A 96 -11.97 -20.41 -2.27
C HIS A 96 -12.59 -20.41 -3.66
N TRP A 97 -13.13 -19.26 -4.09
CA TRP A 97 -13.70 -19.09 -5.41
C TRP A 97 -12.70 -19.40 -6.53
N ALA A 98 -11.48 -18.86 -6.47
CA ALA A 98 -10.46 -19.06 -7.51
C ALA A 98 -9.92 -20.51 -7.57
N ASN A 99 -10.10 -21.30 -6.51
CA ASN A 99 -9.67 -22.69 -6.44
C ASN A 99 -10.80 -23.70 -6.68
N ASP A 100 -12.04 -23.24 -6.82
CA ASP A 100 -13.16 -24.10 -7.18
C ASP A 100 -12.96 -24.70 -8.58
N ASP A 101 -13.21 -25.99 -8.74
CA ASP A 101 -12.97 -26.70 -10.00
C ASP A 101 -13.85 -26.16 -11.13
N SER A 102 -15.10 -25.76 -10.84
CA SER A 102 -16.00 -25.18 -11.85
C SER A 102 -15.49 -23.82 -12.33
N VAL A 103 -15.01 -22.97 -11.40
CA VAL A 103 -14.39 -21.68 -11.72
C VAL A 103 -13.12 -21.87 -12.52
N ARG A 104 -12.24 -22.78 -12.11
CA ARG A 104 -11.01 -23.10 -12.84
C ARG A 104 -11.29 -23.61 -14.26
N ASN A 105 -12.30 -24.45 -14.42
CA ASN A 105 -12.73 -24.93 -15.75
C ASN A 105 -13.29 -23.77 -16.60
N ALA A 106 -14.10 -22.89 -16.01
CA ALA A 106 -14.68 -21.72 -16.69
C ALA A 106 -13.61 -20.70 -17.11
N LEU A 107 -12.55 -20.53 -16.32
CA LEU A 107 -11.37 -19.72 -16.63
C LEU A 107 -10.34 -20.46 -17.52
N HIS A 108 -10.69 -21.66 -18.01
CA HIS A 108 -9.84 -22.48 -18.88
C HIS A 108 -8.46 -22.84 -18.29
N ILE A 109 -8.38 -22.99 -16.96
CA ILE A 109 -7.16 -23.44 -16.28
C ILE A 109 -6.98 -24.94 -16.53
N ARG A 110 -5.93 -25.31 -17.26
CA ARG A 110 -5.62 -26.71 -17.56
C ARG A 110 -5.37 -27.49 -16.26
N LYS A 111 -6.08 -28.61 -16.07
CA LYS A 111 -5.88 -29.49 -14.91
C LYS A 111 -4.42 -29.96 -14.83
N GLY A 112 -3.83 -29.89 -13.64
CA GLY A 112 -2.43 -30.24 -13.39
C GLY A 112 -1.37 -29.21 -13.84
N SER A 113 -1.76 -28.11 -14.52
CA SER A 113 -0.78 -27.12 -15.01
C SER A 113 -0.22 -26.20 -13.92
N ILE A 114 -1.01 -25.93 -12.88
CA ILE A 114 -0.63 -25.11 -11.74
C ILE A 114 -1.39 -25.61 -10.50
N GLY A 115 -0.76 -25.49 -9.33
CA GLY A 115 -1.37 -25.85 -8.06
C GLY A 115 -2.52 -24.93 -7.64
N LYS A 116 -2.71 -24.83 -6.31
CA LYS A 116 -3.69 -23.90 -5.75
C LYS A 116 -3.32 -22.46 -6.10
N TRP A 117 -4.31 -21.70 -6.53
CA TRP A 117 -4.19 -20.26 -6.69
C TRP A 117 -3.96 -19.60 -5.34
N LEU A 118 -3.02 -18.65 -5.32
CA LEU A 118 -2.67 -17.83 -4.17
C LEU A 118 -2.78 -16.37 -4.60
N ARG A 119 -3.39 -15.52 -3.77
CA ARG A 119 -3.52 -14.07 -4.05
C ARG A 119 -2.16 -13.39 -4.18
N CYS A 120 -1.25 -13.69 -3.27
CA CYS A 120 0.12 -13.18 -3.26
C CYS A 120 1.11 -14.32 -3.00
N ASN A 121 2.02 -14.55 -3.95
CA ASN A 121 3.11 -15.52 -3.77
C ASN A 121 4.40 -14.81 -3.33
N HIS A 122 4.62 -14.72 -2.03
CA HIS A 122 5.83 -14.11 -1.44
C HIS A 122 7.10 -14.99 -1.56
N GLY A 123 6.99 -16.20 -2.10
CA GLY A 123 8.12 -17.10 -2.33
C GLY A 123 8.80 -16.90 -3.68
N LEU A 124 8.32 -15.98 -4.53
CA LEU A 124 8.92 -15.73 -5.84
C LEU A 124 10.31 -15.08 -5.68
N PRO A 125 11.35 -15.60 -6.35
CA PRO A 125 12.65 -14.96 -6.36
C PRO A 125 12.53 -13.62 -7.08
N TYR A 126 12.74 -12.53 -6.34
CA TYR A 126 12.69 -11.18 -6.88
C TYR A 126 13.85 -10.36 -6.33
N ASN A 127 14.56 -9.66 -7.21
CA ASN A 127 15.63 -8.74 -6.85
C ASN A 127 15.12 -7.29 -7.00
N ASN A 128 15.30 -6.47 -5.96
CA ASN A 128 14.93 -5.06 -6.01
C ASN A 128 16.10 -4.23 -6.56
N ASP A 129 16.33 -4.31 -7.87
CA ASP A 129 17.46 -3.67 -8.57
C ASP A 129 17.14 -2.31 -9.18
N VAL A 130 15.86 -1.90 -9.18
CA VAL A 130 15.42 -0.57 -9.62
C VAL A 130 15.13 0.31 -8.39
N PRO A 131 16.02 1.25 -8.04
CA PRO A 131 15.87 2.06 -6.83
C PRO A 131 14.84 3.20 -6.99
N THR A 132 14.56 3.63 -8.22
CA THR A 132 13.58 4.69 -8.50
C THR A 132 13.04 4.61 -9.93
N SER A 133 11.77 5.00 -10.09
CA SER A 133 11.10 5.10 -11.39
C SER A 133 11.26 6.47 -12.07
N LEU A 134 11.90 7.45 -11.42
CA LEU A 134 12.00 8.84 -11.92
C LEU A 134 12.53 8.94 -13.37
N PRO A 135 13.65 8.30 -13.75
CA PRO A 135 14.19 8.43 -15.11
C PRO A 135 13.25 7.89 -16.18
N TYR A 136 12.50 6.82 -15.86
CA TYR A 136 11.55 6.21 -16.78
C TYR A 136 10.34 7.13 -17.00
N HIS A 137 9.81 7.73 -15.94
CA HIS A 137 8.73 8.70 -16.05
C HIS A 137 9.14 9.93 -16.85
N ALA A 138 10.34 10.48 -16.60
CA ALA A 138 10.86 11.63 -17.34
C ALA A 138 11.01 11.34 -18.84
N ASN A 139 11.62 10.20 -19.19
CA ASN A 139 11.82 9.79 -20.58
C ASN A 139 10.49 9.62 -21.34
N LEU A 140 9.53 8.93 -20.74
CA LEU A 140 8.24 8.72 -21.40
C LEU A 140 7.38 10.00 -21.45
N SER A 141 7.48 10.87 -20.44
CA SER A 141 6.82 12.19 -20.49
C SER A 141 7.35 13.03 -21.66
N ALA A 142 8.67 13.00 -21.91
CA ALA A 142 9.29 13.69 -23.05
C ALA A 142 8.81 13.15 -24.42
N LYS A 143 8.26 11.92 -24.46
CA LYS A 143 7.65 11.33 -25.66
C LYS A 143 6.15 11.66 -25.82
N GLY A 144 5.57 12.43 -24.90
CA GLY A 144 4.17 12.83 -24.94
C GLY A 144 3.18 11.85 -24.31
N TYR A 145 3.65 10.86 -23.53
CA TYR A 145 2.75 9.98 -22.78
C TYR A 145 2.11 10.72 -21.61
N ARG A 146 0.79 10.56 -21.45
CA ARG A 146 0.01 11.16 -20.36
C ARG A 146 0.09 10.28 -19.10
N TYR A 147 0.19 10.92 -17.93
CA TYR A 147 0.21 10.24 -16.62
C TYR A 147 -0.88 10.74 -15.70
N LEU A 148 -1.54 9.80 -15.02
CA LEU A 148 -2.34 10.07 -13.83
C LEU A 148 -1.66 9.37 -12.66
N ILE A 149 -1.23 10.16 -11.68
CA ILE A 149 -0.66 9.67 -10.43
C ILE A 149 -1.63 10.05 -9.33
N TYR A 150 -2.11 9.06 -8.59
CA TYR A 150 -3.05 9.25 -7.50
C TYR A 150 -2.65 8.38 -6.30
N SER A 151 -3.07 8.79 -5.11
CA SER A 151 -2.85 8.08 -3.86
C SER A 151 -4.14 8.14 -3.04
N GLY A 152 -4.42 7.11 -2.26
CA GLY A 152 -5.34 7.23 -1.12
C GLY A 152 -4.63 7.95 0.03
N ASP A 153 -5.28 8.91 0.65
CA ASP A 153 -4.66 9.75 1.69
C ASP A 153 -4.52 9.07 3.06
N HIS A 154 -5.13 7.90 3.25
CA HIS A 154 -5.03 7.05 4.46
C HIS A 154 -4.09 5.85 4.29
N ASP A 155 -3.34 5.77 3.18
CA ASP A 155 -2.29 4.79 2.97
C ASP A 155 -1.02 5.15 3.77
N MET A 156 -0.51 4.19 4.56
CA MET A 156 0.77 4.30 5.26
C MET A 156 1.90 3.50 4.57
N VAL A 157 1.58 2.58 3.65
CA VAL A 157 2.57 1.82 2.87
C VAL A 157 3.26 2.73 1.85
N VAL A 158 2.47 3.48 1.07
CA VAL A 158 2.97 4.50 0.14
C VAL A 158 2.22 5.81 0.39
N PRO A 159 2.61 6.57 1.43
CA PRO A 159 1.86 7.76 1.83
C PRO A 159 1.79 8.80 0.71
N HIS A 160 0.65 9.47 0.57
CA HIS A 160 0.44 10.51 -0.43
C HIS A 160 1.53 11.61 -0.39
N LEU A 161 2.08 11.92 0.79
CA LEU A 161 3.18 12.87 0.97
C LEU A 161 4.47 12.40 0.26
N ALA A 162 4.76 11.09 0.29
CA ALA A 162 5.90 10.51 -0.41
C ALA A 162 5.71 10.63 -1.92
N THR A 163 4.49 10.36 -2.41
CA THR A 163 4.14 10.54 -3.83
C THR A 163 4.25 12.00 -4.25
N GLN A 164 3.76 12.95 -3.45
CA GLN A 164 3.91 14.39 -3.74
C GLN A 164 5.38 14.82 -3.78
N ALA A 165 6.20 14.36 -2.84
CA ALA A 165 7.64 14.62 -2.86
C ALA A 165 8.30 14.05 -4.13
N TRP A 166 7.95 12.82 -4.49
CA TRP A 166 8.40 12.17 -5.73
C TRP A 166 8.00 12.97 -6.98
N ILE A 167 6.76 13.47 -7.07
CA ILE A 167 6.30 14.30 -8.21
C ILE A 167 7.10 15.59 -8.29
N ARG A 168 7.39 16.25 -7.15
CA ARG A 168 8.19 17.48 -7.10
C ARG A 168 9.61 17.27 -7.62
N PHE A 169 10.20 16.09 -7.47
CA PHE A 169 11.52 15.78 -8.03
C PHE A 169 11.56 15.80 -9.57
N LEU A 170 10.43 15.64 -10.26
CA LEU A 170 10.37 15.75 -11.72
C LEU A 170 10.52 17.21 -12.20
N ASN A 171 10.26 18.18 -11.33
CA ASN A 171 10.37 19.61 -11.60
C ASN A 171 9.61 20.06 -12.87
N TYR A 172 8.41 19.52 -13.09
CA TYR A 172 7.55 19.91 -14.20
C TYR A 172 6.88 21.27 -13.95
N PRO A 173 6.61 22.05 -15.00
CA PRO A 173 5.85 23.28 -14.87
C PRO A 173 4.43 22.97 -14.41
N ILE A 174 3.92 23.80 -13.50
CA ILE A 174 2.52 23.78 -13.09
C ILE A 174 1.71 24.42 -14.22
N ILE A 175 0.88 23.63 -14.89
CA ILE A 175 -0.02 24.11 -15.94
C ILE A 175 -1.43 24.40 -15.44
N ASP A 176 -1.73 23.96 -14.21
CA ASP A 176 -3.04 24.06 -13.59
C ASP A 176 -2.85 23.97 -12.06
N ASP A 177 -3.42 24.94 -11.32
CA ASP A 177 -3.20 25.05 -9.88
C ASP A 177 -3.93 23.97 -9.09
N TRP A 178 -3.40 23.68 -7.89
CA TRP A 178 -4.01 22.72 -6.99
C TRP A 178 -5.44 23.13 -6.63
N ARG A 179 -6.39 22.23 -6.86
CA ARG A 179 -7.80 22.42 -6.52
C ARG A 179 -8.41 21.14 -5.97
N PRO A 180 -9.45 21.23 -5.14
CA PRO A 180 -10.30 20.07 -4.88
C PRO A 180 -11.04 19.68 -6.16
N TRP A 181 -11.24 18.38 -6.36
CA TRP A 181 -12.19 17.86 -7.33
C TRP A 181 -13.36 17.18 -6.62
N MET A 182 -14.49 17.13 -7.31
CA MET A 182 -15.77 16.77 -6.72
C MET A 182 -16.40 15.53 -7.36
N VAL A 183 -17.01 14.71 -6.52
CA VAL A 183 -17.87 13.58 -6.91
C VAL A 183 -19.16 13.71 -6.10
N GLN A 184 -20.31 13.75 -6.77
CA GLN A 184 -21.62 13.86 -6.11
C GLN A 184 -21.69 15.02 -5.09
N SER A 185 -21.14 16.18 -5.45
CA SER A 185 -21.09 17.38 -4.59
C SER A 185 -20.30 17.21 -3.29
N GLN A 186 -19.43 16.20 -3.20
CA GLN A 186 -18.47 16.00 -2.13
C GLN A 186 -17.04 16.08 -2.64
N VAL A 187 -16.13 16.57 -1.79
CA VAL A 187 -14.71 16.65 -2.13
C VAL A 187 -14.13 15.26 -2.17
N ALA A 188 -13.54 14.89 -3.31
CA ALA A 188 -12.88 13.60 -3.49
C ALA A 188 -11.35 13.68 -3.29
N GLY A 189 -10.72 14.86 -3.40
CA GLY A 189 -9.32 15.09 -2.99
C GLY A 189 -8.29 14.08 -3.51
N SER A 190 -7.20 13.82 -2.78
CA SER A 190 -6.31 12.68 -3.09
C SER A 190 -6.99 11.36 -2.67
N VAL A 191 -8.08 11.01 -3.37
CA VAL A 191 -9.04 9.95 -3.02
C VAL A 191 -9.27 9.91 -1.50
N TYR A 192 -9.87 10.98 -0.98
CA TYR A 192 -10.07 11.23 0.44
C TYR A 192 -10.77 10.06 1.14
N GLY A 193 -10.16 9.54 2.19
CA GLY A 193 -10.59 8.33 2.89
C GLY A 193 -10.24 7.03 2.13
N GLY A 194 -9.33 7.09 1.16
CA GLY A 194 -8.84 5.93 0.43
C GLY A 194 -7.58 5.36 1.07
N GLY A 195 -7.46 4.04 1.05
CA GLY A 195 -6.24 3.32 1.46
C GLY A 195 -5.30 3.04 0.29
N HIS A 196 -4.40 2.08 0.49
CA HIS A 196 -3.40 1.65 -0.50
C HIS A 196 -4.05 1.19 -1.82
N THR A 197 -5.06 0.33 -1.71
CA THR A 197 -5.94 -0.09 -2.81
C THR A 197 -7.13 0.86 -2.91
N ALA A 198 -6.90 2.14 -3.22
CA ALA A 198 -7.92 3.18 -3.20
C ALA A 198 -9.32 2.79 -3.77
N PRO A 199 -9.44 2.08 -4.92
CA PRO A 199 -10.74 1.64 -5.44
C PRO A 199 -11.52 0.67 -4.53
N GLU A 200 -10.86 -0.05 -3.63
CA GLU A 200 -11.48 -0.94 -2.64
C GLU A 200 -12.20 -0.16 -1.52
N TYR A 201 -11.73 1.05 -1.24
CA TYR A 201 -12.26 1.94 -0.20
C TYR A 201 -13.20 3.01 -0.77
N LYS A 202 -12.90 3.48 -1.99
CA LYS A 202 -13.56 4.62 -2.66
C LYS A 202 -13.88 4.31 -4.13
N PRO A 203 -14.74 3.30 -4.39
CA PRO A 203 -14.99 2.81 -5.74
C PRO A 203 -15.64 3.86 -6.65
N ALA A 204 -16.58 4.66 -6.13
CA ALA A 204 -17.28 5.68 -6.92
C ALA A 204 -16.32 6.80 -7.35
N GLU A 205 -15.48 7.26 -6.44
CA GLU A 205 -14.49 8.31 -6.68
C GLU A 205 -13.41 7.81 -7.65
N CYS A 206 -12.86 6.61 -7.42
CA CYS A 206 -11.87 6.04 -8.33
C CYS A 206 -12.42 5.81 -9.74
N LEU A 207 -13.68 5.37 -9.86
CA LEU A 207 -14.32 5.21 -11.17
C LEU A 207 -14.54 6.56 -11.87
N ALA A 208 -15.00 7.58 -11.14
CA ALA A 208 -15.16 8.92 -11.69
C ALA A 208 -13.83 9.51 -12.17
N MET A 209 -12.76 9.35 -11.37
CA MET A 209 -11.41 9.77 -11.73
C MET A 209 -10.91 9.06 -12.99
N LEU A 210 -11.03 7.74 -13.06
CA LEU A 210 -10.64 6.95 -14.24
C LEU A 210 -11.41 7.40 -15.48
N THR A 211 -12.74 7.57 -15.35
CA THR A 211 -13.62 8.00 -16.45
C THR A 211 -13.22 9.37 -17.00
N ARG A 212 -12.99 10.35 -16.11
CA ARG A 212 -12.56 11.69 -16.52
C ARG A 212 -11.19 11.64 -17.22
N TRP A 213 -10.25 10.89 -16.66
CA TRP A 213 -8.91 10.74 -17.22
C TRP A 213 -8.90 10.17 -18.64
N ILE A 214 -9.61 9.05 -18.88
CA ILE A 214 -9.66 8.41 -20.19
C ILE A 214 -10.36 9.30 -21.23
N SER A 215 -11.37 10.07 -20.82
CA SER A 215 -12.10 10.99 -21.67
C SER A 215 -11.41 12.35 -21.87
N GLY A 216 -10.24 12.57 -21.26
CA GLY A 216 -9.54 13.86 -21.32
C GLY A 216 -10.26 15.01 -20.63
N GLN A 217 -11.20 14.69 -19.73
CA GLN A 217 -11.91 15.65 -18.90
C GLN A 217 -11.06 16.01 -17.67
N PRO A 218 -11.09 17.27 -17.21
CA PRO A 218 -10.42 17.65 -15.97
C PRO A 218 -11.06 16.93 -14.76
N LEU A 219 -10.25 16.75 -13.71
CA LEU A 219 -10.77 16.36 -12.39
C LEU A 219 -11.52 17.52 -11.75
#